data_AF-A0A1F9DPK8-F1
#
_entry.id   AF-A0A1F9DPK8-F1
#
_cell.length_a   1.000
_cell.length_b   1.000
_cell.length_c   1.000
_cell.angle_alpha   90.00
_cell.angle_beta   90.00
_cell.angle_gamma   90.00
#
_symmetry.space_group_name_H-M   'P 1'
#
loop_
_entity.id
_entity.type
_entity.pdbx_description
1 polymer ?
#
loop_
_entity_poly.entity_id
_entity_poly.type
_entity_poly.pdbx_seq_one_letter_code
_entity_poly.pdbx_strand_id
1 'polypeptide(L)'
;MAARGAFAGFFIFCWLFAAPQRRAAAGEEKKAPEAKPYVFRSVLTSGKKTGDIVLGRTTFEEVLKMYPAPPYADYDGALRPAGQSGAGGLQSIKYVYNPWQTMYAIFFDGKKRVVMVSELYELGALSEKALLRKYPGMVESDSEQGSIEYQTEIQECTALIATVETTGRTVEQLSYAYTCE
;
A
#
# COMPACT_ATOMS: atom_id res chain seq x y z
N MET A 1 -67.46 -20.15 8.09
CA MET A 1 -67.11 -21.59 7.98
C MET A 1 -67.26 -22.04 6.54
N ALA A 2 -66.25 -22.80 6.10
CA ALA A 2 -66.18 -23.70 4.94
C ALA A 2 -66.39 -23.15 3.52
N ALA A 3 -65.26 -23.10 2.79
CA ALA A 3 -65.13 -22.92 1.35
C ALA A 3 -65.47 -24.22 0.59
N ARG A 4 -66.02 -24.06 -0.62
CA ARG A 4 -66.24 -25.12 -1.61
C ARG A 4 -65.02 -25.23 -2.53
N GLY A 5 -64.64 -26.47 -2.83
CA GLY A 5 -63.54 -26.79 -3.72
C GLY A 5 -63.95 -27.05 -5.18
N ALA A 6 -62.91 -27.46 -5.91
CA ALA A 6 -62.80 -27.97 -7.26
C ALA A 6 -62.92 -26.95 -8.42
N PHE A 7 -61.89 -26.88 -9.27
CA PHE A 7 -62.06 -27.25 -10.69
C PHE A 7 -60.71 -27.50 -11.39
N ALA A 8 -60.78 -28.44 -12.33
CA ALA A 8 -59.74 -28.93 -13.23
C ALA A 8 -59.26 -27.89 -14.25
N GLY A 9 -58.14 -28.18 -14.94
CA GLY A 9 -57.93 -27.69 -16.30
C GLY A 9 -56.49 -27.37 -16.66
N PHE A 10 -55.79 -28.34 -17.23
CA PHE A 10 -54.49 -28.19 -17.86
C PHE A 10 -54.68 -27.59 -19.27
N PHE A 11 -54.09 -26.43 -19.55
CA PHE A 11 -53.93 -25.93 -20.92
C PHE A 11 -52.51 -25.35 -21.10
N ILE A 12 -51.75 -26.00 -21.97
CA ILE A 12 -50.44 -25.56 -22.46
C ILE A 12 -50.66 -24.41 -23.44
N PHE A 13 -50.02 -23.27 -23.21
CA PHE A 13 -49.83 -22.23 -24.22
C PHE A 13 -48.34 -21.88 -24.28
N CYS A 14 -47.66 -22.38 -25.32
CA CYS A 14 -46.31 -21.96 -25.69
C CYS A 14 -46.35 -20.51 -26.22
N TRP A 15 -46.00 -19.55 -25.38
CA TRP A 15 -45.68 -18.19 -25.83
C TRP A 15 -44.19 -18.11 -26.18
N LEU A 16 -43.92 -17.99 -27.48
CA LEU A 16 -42.66 -17.49 -28.02
C LEU A 16 -42.48 -16.03 -27.58
N PHE A 17 -41.68 -15.81 -26.53
CA PHE A 17 -41.13 -14.48 -26.26
C PHE A 17 -39.94 -14.25 -27.19
N ALA A 18 -40.21 -13.56 -28.31
CA ALA A 18 -39.18 -12.84 -29.04
C ALA A 18 -38.67 -11.72 -28.13
N ALA A 19 -37.54 -11.96 -27.46
CA ALA A 19 -36.87 -10.94 -26.67
C ALA A 19 -36.34 -9.83 -27.61
N PRO A 20 -36.64 -8.55 -27.35
CA PRO A 20 -36.07 -7.46 -28.13
C PRO A 20 -34.57 -7.37 -27.84
N GLN A 21 -33.75 -7.47 -28.89
CA GLN A 21 -32.31 -7.19 -28.82
C GLN A 21 -32.11 -5.75 -28.36
N ARG A 22 -31.77 -5.57 -27.08
CA ARG A 22 -31.23 -4.30 -26.58
C ARG A 22 -29.91 -4.08 -27.30
N ARG A 23 -29.89 -3.13 -28.24
CA ARG A 23 -28.65 -2.52 -28.73
C ARG A 23 -27.86 -2.05 -27.52
N ALA A 24 -26.75 -2.73 -27.24
CA ALA A 24 -25.73 -2.21 -26.35
C ALA A 24 -25.22 -0.93 -27.01
N ALA A 25 -25.63 0.23 -26.49
CA ALA A 25 -24.89 1.45 -26.72
C ALA A 25 -23.47 1.15 -26.25
N ALA A 26 -22.50 1.29 -27.16
CA ALA A 26 -21.09 1.28 -26.84
C ALA A 26 -20.86 2.42 -25.84
N GLY A 27 -20.90 2.09 -24.56
CA GLY A 27 -20.41 2.98 -23.53
C GLY A 27 -18.95 3.14 -23.82
N GLU A 28 -18.53 4.38 -24.14
CA GLU A 28 -17.16 4.77 -23.93
C GLU A 28 -16.78 4.30 -22.53
N GLU A 29 -15.89 3.32 -22.48
CA GLU A 29 -15.21 2.91 -21.27
C GLU A 29 -14.49 4.17 -20.78
N LYS A 30 -15.15 4.93 -19.90
CA LYS A 30 -14.52 6.01 -19.15
C LYS A 30 -13.42 5.34 -18.36
N LYS A 31 -12.24 5.29 -18.96
CA LYS A 31 -10.99 4.92 -18.29
C LYS A 31 -11.01 5.69 -16.99
N ALA A 32 -11.16 4.98 -15.87
CA ALA A 32 -11.18 5.60 -14.56
C ALA A 32 -9.95 6.54 -14.51
N PRO A 33 -10.13 7.79 -14.05
CA PRO A 33 -9.01 8.71 -13.97
C PRO A 33 -7.90 7.99 -13.20
N GLU A 34 -6.77 7.75 -13.88
CA GLU A 34 -5.66 7.00 -13.33
C GLU A 34 -5.23 7.73 -12.05
N ALA A 35 -5.42 7.08 -10.91
CA ALA A 35 -5.03 7.58 -9.61
C ALA A 35 -3.66 8.23 -9.70
N LYS A 36 -3.52 9.48 -9.26
CA LYS A 36 -2.18 10.09 -9.19
C LYS A 36 -1.37 9.20 -8.27
N PRO A 37 -0.21 8.68 -8.70
CA PRO A 37 0.55 7.79 -7.85
C PRO A 37 1.18 8.58 -6.70
N TYR A 38 1.33 7.93 -5.54
CA TYR A 38 2.08 8.53 -4.44
C TYR A 38 3.56 8.62 -4.80
N VAL A 39 4.15 9.79 -4.56
CA VAL A 39 5.56 10.08 -4.85
C VAL A 39 6.30 10.34 -3.55
N PHE A 40 7.15 9.39 -3.17
CA PHE A 40 8.09 9.54 -2.07
C PHE A 40 9.30 10.35 -2.54
N ARG A 41 9.56 11.48 -1.88
CA ARG A 41 10.70 12.36 -2.20
C ARG A 41 11.93 11.85 -1.47
N SER A 42 12.84 11.21 -2.20
CA SER A 42 14.04 10.68 -1.57
C SER A 42 15.13 11.74 -1.39
N VAL A 43 15.69 11.76 -0.18
CA VAL A 43 16.80 12.65 0.21
C VAL A 43 17.91 11.85 0.89
N LEU A 44 19.15 12.32 0.75
CA LEU A 44 20.26 11.85 1.57
C LEU A 44 20.18 12.44 2.98
N THR A 45 20.93 11.89 3.93
CA THR A 45 21.14 12.48 5.27
C THR A 45 21.72 13.89 5.22
N SER A 46 22.38 14.28 4.12
CA SER A 46 22.80 15.65 3.86
C SER A 46 21.67 16.62 3.46
N GLY A 47 20.45 16.12 3.27
CA GLY A 47 19.29 16.87 2.75
C GLY A 47 19.26 16.99 1.22
N LYS A 48 20.29 16.52 0.50
CA LYS A 48 20.32 16.54 -0.96
C LYS A 48 19.26 15.58 -1.52
N LYS A 49 18.39 16.07 -2.41
CA LYS A 49 17.45 15.25 -3.17
C LYS A 49 18.18 14.28 -4.11
N THR A 50 17.78 13.02 -4.11
CA THR A 50 18.34 11.96 -4.98
C THR A 50 17.42 11.60 -6.14
N GLY A 51 16.11 11.76 -5.96
CA GLY A 51 15.12 11.41 -6.94
C GLY A 51 13.71 11.36 -6.35
N ASP A 52 12.77 10.96 -7.19
CA ASP A 52 11.38 10.72 -6.80
C ASP A 52 11.10 9.22 -6.98
N ILE A 53 10.64 8.57 -5.91
CA ILE A 53 10.23 7.17 -5.90
C ILE A 53 8.71 7.13 -6.02
N VAL A 54 8.21 6.42 -7.01
CA VAL A 54 6.79 6.25 -7.26
C VAL A 54 6.40 4.83 -6.86
N LEU A 55 5.60 4.72 -5.80
CA LEU A 55 5.18 3.43 -5.27
C LEU A 55 4.40 2.63 -6.33
N GLY A 56 4.66 1.33 -6.41
CA GLY A 56 4.11 0.40 -7.40
C GLY A 56 4.72 0.52 -8.81
N ARG A 57 5.56 1.52 -9.07
CA ARG A 57 6.09 1.83 -10.43
C ARG A 57 7.60 1.82 -10.51
N THR A 58 8.29 2.53 -9.61
CA THR A 58 9.76 2.65 -9.66
C THR A 58 10.42 1.28 -9.47
N THR A 59 11.41 0.95 -10.29
CA THR A 59 12.12 -0.33 -10.21
C THR A 59 13.42 -0.23 -9.40
N PHE A 60 13.93 -1.37 -8.97
CA PHE A 60 15.24 -1.45 -8.30
C PHE A 60 16.38 -0.82 -9.12
N GLU A 61 16.41 -1.04 -10.44
CA GLU A 61 17.46 -0.50 -11.31
C GLU A 61 17.41 1.03 -11.41
N GLU A 62 16.22 1.62 -11.27
CA GLU A 62 16.05 3.07 -11.19
C GLU A 62 16.51 3.59 -9.83
N VAL A 63 16.06 2.95 -8.74
CA VAL A 63 16.49 3.25 -7.37
C VAL A 63 18.02 3.24 -7.26
N LEU A 64 18.69 2.20 -7.78
CA LEU A 64 20.14 2.06 -7.69
C LEU A 64 20.90 3.23 -8.32
N LYS A 65 20.34 3.87 -9.35
CA LYS A 65 20.94 5.04 -10.02
C LYS A 65 20.75 6.35 -9.24
N MET A 66 19.80 6.39 -8.30
CA MET A 66 19.50 7.59 -7.50
C MET A 66 20.52 7.82 -6.38
N TYR A 67 21.12 6.75 -5.85
CA TYR A 67 21.97 6.81 -4.66
C TYR A 67 23.45 6.68 -4.99
N PRO A 68 24.33 7.32 -4.19
CA PRO A 68 25.76 7.10 -4.31
C PRO A 68 26.11 5.65 -3.98
N ALA A 69 27.12 5.11 -4.67
CA ALA A 69 27.72 3.85 -4.27
C ALA A 69 28.34 3.97 -2.86
N PRO A 70 28.24 2.93 -2.01
CA PRO A 70 28.90 2.93 -0.72
C PRO A 70 30.43 2.95 -0.89
N PRO A 71 31.18 3.60 0.03
CA PRO A 71 32.64 3.68 -0.04
C PRO A 71 33.34 2.36 0.27
N TYR A 72 32.63 1.41 0.89
CA TYR A 72 33.18 0.12 1.31
C TYR A 72 32.39 -1.03 0.66
N ALA A 73 33.10 -2.08 0.25
CA ALA A 73 32.53 -3.22 -0.46
C ALA A 73 31.63 -4.11 0.43
N ASP A 74 31.75 -3.99 1.75
CA ASP A 74 31.05 -4.75 2.79
C ASP A 74 29.82 -4.02 3.35
N TYR A 75 29.39 -2.91 2.74
CA TYR A 75 28.17 -2.23 3.16
C TYR A 75 26.94 -3.14 3.06
N ASP A 76 26.25 -3.33 4.19
CA ASP A 76 25.05 -4.17 4.36
C ASP A 76 23.77 -3.61 3.68
N GLY A 77 23.93 -2.76 2.69
CA GLY A 77 22.83 -2.17 1.92
C GLY A 77 22.63 -2.80 0.55
N ALA A 78 23.14 -4.00 0.30
CA ALA A 78 22.81 -4.73 -0.93
C ALA A 78 21.32 -5.13 -0.97
N LEU A 79 20.80 -5.36 -2.18
CA LEU A 79 19.47 -5.95 -2.35
C LEU A 79 19.48 -7.37 -1.77
N ARG A 80 18.67 -7.62 -0.76
CA ARG A 80 18.58 -8.91 -0.07
C ARG A 80 17.13 -9.37 0.05
N PRO A 81 16.87 -10.68 0.24
CA PRO A 81 15.52 -11.15 0.55
C PRO A 81 14.97 -10.41 1.78
N ALA A 82 13.74 -9.94 1.68
CA ALA A 82 13.01 -9.51 2.85
C ALA A 82 12.65 -10.78 3.64
N GLY A 83 12.84 -10.78 4.96
CA GLY A 83 12.38 -11.87 5.82
C GLY A 83 10.87 -12.08 5.72
N GLN A 84 10.33 -13.04 6.47
CA GLN A 84 8.86 -13.15 6.60
C GLN A 84 8.34 -11.82 7.16
N SER A 85 7.65 -11.04 6.32
CA SER A 85 7.04 -9.78 6.70
C SER A 85 5.62 -10.10 7.14
N GLY A 86 5.33 -9.89 8.43
CA GLY A 86 4.02 -10.14 9.04
C GLY A 86 2.92 -9.15 8.65
N ALA A 87 3.16 -8.28 7.68
CA ALA A 87 2.21 -7.24 7.30
C ALA A 87 1.02 -7.84 6.54
N GLY A 88 -0.03 -8.16 7.30
CA GLY A 88 -1.29 -8.71 6.81
C GLY A 88 -1.84 -7.89 5.65
N GLY A 89 -1.80 -8.46 4.45
CA GLY A 89 -2.48 -7.92 3.26
C GLY A 89 -1.68 -6.93 2.41
N LEU A 90 -0.45 -6.57 2.77
CA LEU A 90 0.41 -5.78 1.87
C LEU A 90 0.97 -6.66 0.74
N GLN A 91 1.14 -6.07 -0.45
CA GLN A 91 1.68 -6.74 -1.64
C GLN A 91 2.96 -7.50 -1.26
N SER A 92 3.11 -8.75 -1.74
CA SER A 92 4.11 -9.67 -1.20
C SER A 92 5.53 -9.09 -1.30
N ILE A 93 6.05 -8.56 -0.19
CA ILE A 93 7.41 -8.03 -0.09
C ILE A 93 8.36 -9.22 -0.26
N LYS A 94 9.30 -9.10 -1.20
CA LYS A 94 10.30 -10.14 -1.52
C LYS A 94 11.71 -9.69 -1.27
N TYR A 95 11.99 -8.41 -1.46
CA TYR A 95 13.34 -7.88 -1.34
C TYR A 95 13.37 -6.58 -0.54
N VAL A 96 14.52 -6.29 0.05
CA VAL A 96 14.82 -5.03 0.74
C VAL A 96 16.19 -4.53 0.30
N TYR A 97 16.31 -3.21 0.15
CA TYR A 97 17.51 -2.47 -0.17
C TYR A 97 17.62 -1.30 0.81
N ASN A 98 18.80 -1.11 1.40
CA ASN A 98 19.07 0.01 2.30
C ASN A 98 20.06 0.93 1.59
N PRO A 99 19.61 2.07 1.02
CA PRO A 99 20.49 2.95 0.28
C PRO A 99 21.52 3.63 1.18
N TRP A 100 22.75 3.77 0.68
CA TRP A 100 23.81 4.47 1.40
C TRP A 100 23.45 5.94 1.64
N GLN A 101 23.85 6.48 2.80
CA GLN A 101 23.55 7.85 3.25
C GLN A 101 22.06 8.18 3.31
N THR A 102 21.22 7.20 3.67
CA THR A 102 19.80 7.42 3.95
C THR A 102 19.41 6.80 5.29
N MET A 103 18.26 7.22 5.81
CA MET A 103 17.60 6.57 6.94
C MET A 103 16.37 5.77 6.48
N TYR A 104 16.45 5.20 5.27
CA TYR A 104 15.34 4.51 4.63
C TYR A 104 15.69 3.05 4.36
N ALA A 105 14.68 2.19 4.48
CA ALA A 105 14.67 0.88 3.85
C ALA A 105 13.65 0.90 2.70
N ILE A 106 14.04 0.38 1.54
CA ILE A 106 13.19 0.31 0.34
C ILE A 106 12.87 -1.16 0.08
N PHE A 107 11.59 -1.48 -0.04
CA PHE A 107 11.08 -2.83 -0.17
C PHE A 107 10.46 -3.04 -1.55
N PHE A 108 10.65 -4.23 -2.10
CA PHE A 108 10.25 -4.56 -3.45
C PHE A 108 9.44 -5.85 -3.53
N ASP A 109 8.56 -5.91 -4.54
CA ASP A 109 7.83 -7.13 -4.92
C ASP A 109 8.72 -8.12 -5.70
N GLY A 110 8.14 -9.24 -6.13
CA GLY A 110 8.81 -10.24 -6.95
C GLY A 110 9.25 -9.75 -8.34
N LYS A 111 8.70 -8.63 -8.83
CA LYS A 111 9.11 -7.96 -10.08
C LYS A 111 10.12 -6.83 -9.83
N LYS A 112 10.62 -6.69 -8.61
CA LYS A 112 11.55 -5.64 -8.18
C LYS A 112 11.00 -4.22 -8.36
N ARG A 113 9.68 -4.03 -8.22
CA ARG A 113 9.04 -2.72 -8.14
C ARG A 113 8.96 -2.30 -6.68
N VAL A 114 9.18 -1.02 -6.38
CA VAL A 114 9.08 -0.49 -5.02
C VAL A 114 7.63 -0.60 -4.54
N VAL A 115 7.41 -1.30 -3.44
CA VAL A 115 6.08 -1.47 -2.82
C VAL A 115 6.01 -0.85 -1.44
N MET A 116 7.14 -0.58 -0.80
CA MET A 116 7.15 0.13 0.47
C MET A 116 8.47 0.88 0.65
N VAL A 117 8.39 2.05 1.28
CA VAL A 117 9.55 2.77 1.79
C VAL A 117 9.33 3.01 3.27
N SER A 118 10.27 2.59 4.11
CA SER A 118 10.23 2.79 5.55
C SER A 118 11.30 3.78 5.97
N GLU A 119 10.87 4.90 6.54
CA GLU A 119 11.71 5.91 7.17
C GLU A 119 11.91 5.56 8.64
N LEU A 120 13.18 5.36 9.03
CA LEU A 120 13.57 5.26 10.42
C LEU A 120 13.60 6.67 11.00
N TYR A 121 12.81 6.90 12.03
CA TYR A 121 12.82 8.16 12.75
C TYR A 121 13.89 8.12 13.84
N GLU A 122 14.63 9.23 13.97
CA GLU A 122 15.56 9.41 15.08
C GLU A 122 14.80 9.41 16.41
N LEU A 123 15.48 8.94 17.48
CA LEU A 123 14.91 8.84 18.83
C LEU A 123 14.26 10.17 19.26
N GLY A 124 12.93 10.18 19.34
CA GLY A 124 12.14 11.33 19.81
C GLY A 124 11.83 12.43 18.78
N ALA A 125 12.18 12.26 17.51
CA ALA A 125 11.92 13.29 16.49
C ALA A 125 10.42 13.53 16.21
N LEU A 126 9.58 12.52 16.42
CA LEU A 126 8.13 12.61 16.25
C LEU A 126 7.42 11.85 17.38
N SER A 127 6.60 12.56 18.16
CA SER A 127 5.75 11.92 19.16
C SER A 127 4.48 11.36 18.52
N GLU A 128 3.93 10.31 19.12
CA GLU A 128 2.65 9.74 18.71
C GLU A 128 1.53 10.78 18.69
N LYS A 129 1.44 11.65 19.69
CA LYS A 129 0.45 12.73 19.72
C LYS A 129 0.58 13.66 18.51
N ALA A 130 1.80 13.98 18.10
CA ALA A 130 2.04 14.82 16.92
C ALA A 130 1.69 14.07 15.63
N LEU A 131 1.97 12.77 15.55
CA LEU A 131 1.57 11.89 14.45
C LEU A 131 0.05 11.85 14.30
N LEU A 132 -0.68 11.48 15.35
CA LEU A 132 -2.15 11.37 15.34
C LEU A 132 -2.84 12.71 15.07
N ARG A 133 -2.23 13.83 15.48
CA ARG A 133 -2.71 15.17 15.10
C ARG A 133 -2.52 15.45 13.61
N LYS A 134 -1.40 15.01 13.02
CA LYS A 134 -1.10 15.18 11.58
C LYS A 134 -1.98 14.27 10.72
N TYR A 135 -2.27 13.06 11.20
CA TYR A 135 -3.08 12.04 10.53
C TYR A 135 -4.21 11.57 11.45
N PRO A 136 -5.29 12.35 11.62
CA PRO A 136 -6.36 12.04 12.57
C PRO A 136 -7.19 10.80 12.20
N GLY A 137 -7.07 10.29 10.97
CA GLY A 137 -7.71 9.05 10.51
C GLY A 137 -6.86 7.79 10.73
N MET A 138 -5.75 7.87 11.46
CA MET A 138 -4.96 6.69 11.85
C MET A 138 -5.71 5.84 12.86
N VAL A 139 -5.76 4.54 12.58
CA VAL A 139 -6.33 3.52 13.46
C VAL A 139 -5.23 2.57 13.90
N GLU A 140 -5.32 2.07 15.13
CA GLU A 140 -4.45 1.00 15.60
C GLU A 140 -4.74 -0.27 14.80
N SER A 141 -3.72 -0.81 14.13
CA SER A 141 -3.80 -2.04 13.33
C SER A 141 -3.28 -3.25 14.09
N ASP A 142 -2.28 -3.07 14.94
CA ASP A 142 -1.68 -4.12 15.75
C ASP A 142 -1.02 -3.53 17.02
N SER A 143 -0.83 -4.38 18.03
CA SER A 143 -0.13 -4.03 19.26
C SER A 143 0.64 -5.24 19.79
N GLU A 144 1.96 -5.12 19.83
CA GLU A 144 2.87 -6.14 20.36
C GLU A 144 3.57 -5.65 21.64
N GLN A 145 4.33 -6.53 22.30
CA GLN A 145 5.13 -6.13 23.47
C GLN A 145 6.22 -5.13 23.06
N GLY A 146 5.96 -3.84 23.33
CA GLY A 146 6.93 -2.76 23.16
C GLY A 146 6.57 -1.76 22.06
N SER A 147 5.64 -2.09 21.16
CA SER A 147 5.25 -1.22 20.05
C SER A 147 3.75 -1.29 19.74
N ILE A 148 3.24 -0.20 19.17
CA ILE A 148 1.88 -0.08 18.62
C ILE A 148 2.01 0.28 17.15
N GLU A 149 1.28 -0.42 16.29
CA GLU A 149 1.17 -0.08 14.89
C GLU A 149 -0.09 0.72 14.62
N TYR A 150 0.08 1.85 13.95
CA TYR A 150 -1.02 2.66 13.42
C TYR A 150 -1.02 2.65 11.90
N GLN A 151 -2.19 2.61 11.28
CA GLN A 151 -2.35 2.63 9.85
C GLN A 151 -3.42 3.64 9.40
N THR A 152 -3.21 4.28 8.25
CA THR A 152 -4.24 5.05 7.54
C THR A 152 -3.99 5.06 6.04
N GLU A 153 -5.03 5.23 5.23
CA GLU A 153 -4.87 5.51 3.80
C GLU A 153 -4.60 7.01 3.62
N ILE A 154 -3.52 7.36 2.92
CA ILE A 154 -3.13 8.77 2.70
C ILE A 154 -3.38 9.23 1.26
N GLN A 155 -3.52 8.29 0.34
CA GLN A 155 -3.81 8.49 -1.07
C GLN A 155 -4.30 7.15 -1.65
N GLU A 156 -5.03 7.20 -2.76
CA GLU A 156 -5.45 6.00 -3.47
C GLU A 156 -4.25 5.06 -3.71
N CYS A 157 -4.44 3.77 -3.39
CA CYS A 157 -3.40 2.74 -3.44
C CYS A 157 -2.20 2.96 -2.51
N THR A 158 -2.27 3.83 -1.50
CA THR A 158 -1.16 4.10 -0.57
C THR A 158 -1.60 4.21 0.89
N ALA A 159 -1.06 3.34 1.72
CA ALA A 159 -1.20 3.41 3.17
C ALA A 159 0.07 4.00 3.82
N LEU A 160 -0.14 4.79 4.88
CA LEU A 160 0.89 5.16 5.84
C LEU A 160 0.73 4.26 7.07
N ILE A 161 1.83 3.63 7.46
CA ILE A 161 1.95 2.76 8.62
C ILE A 161 2.98 3.37 9.56
N ALA A 162 2.69 3.43 10.85
CA ALA A 162 3.59 3.99 11.85
C ALA A 162 3.78 3.00 12.99
N THR A 163 5.04 2.73 13.35
CA THR A 163 5.37 1.95 14.54
C THR A 163 5.77 2.92 15.65
N VAL A 164 5.10 2.82 16.78
CA VAL A 164 5.26 3.69 17.95
C VAL A 164 5.72 2.87 19.14
N GLU A 165 6.84 3.23 19.76
CA GLU A 165 7.26 2.58 21.00
C GLU A 165 6.36 2.95 22.17
N THR A 166 6.04 1.97 23.02
CA THR A 166 5.07 2.16 24.11
C THR A 166 5.61 2.96 25.28
N THR A 167 6.93 2.94 25.52
CA THR A 167 7.55 3.55 26.71
C THR A 167 7.66 5.07 26.57
N GLY A 168 8.28 5.56 25.50
CA GLY A 168 8.41 7.00 25.23
C GLY A 168 7.29 7.60 24.39
N ARG A 169 6.40 6.77 23.81
CA ARG A 169 5.33 7.21 22.88
C ARG A 169 5.90 8.01 21.71
N THR A 170 7.03 7.54 21.19
CA THR A 170 7.72 8.13 20.03
C THR A 170 7.59 7.22 18.82
N VAL A 171 7.54 7.83 17.64
CA VAL A 171 7.50 7.11 16.37
C VAL A 171 8.90 6.60 16.08
N GLU A 172 9.04 5.29 15.93
CA GLU A 172 10.31 4.65 15.55
C GLU A 172 10.44 4.53 14.04
N GLN A 173 9.31 4.32 13.35
CA GLN A 173 9.29 4.09 11.91
C GLN A 173 8.00 4.65 11.28
N LEU A 174 8.13 5.25 10.09
CA LEU A 174 7.01 5.51 9.18
C LEU A 174 7.21 4.76 7.87
N SER A 175 6.22 3.97 7.45
CA SER A 175 6.26 3.21 6.21
C SER A 175 5.15 3.65 5.28
N TYR A 176 5.49 3.93 4.02
CA TYR A 176 4.55 4.25 2.96
C TYR A 176 4.45 3.03 2.07
N ALA A 177 3.31 2.36 2.09
CA ALA A 177 3.10 1.08 1.44
C ALA A 177 2.08 1.20 0.30
N TYR A 178 2.41 0.60 -0.84
CA TYR A 178 1.51 0.42 -1.97
C TYR A 178 0.51 -0.70 -1.66
N THR A 179 -0.78 -0.45 -1.87
CA THR A 179 -1.85 -1.36 -1.47
C THR A 179 -2.67 -1.93 -2.64
N CYS A 180 -2.41 -1.50 -3.88
CA CYS A 180 -3.11 -2.02 -5.05
C CYS A 180 -2.37 -3.20 -5.70
N GLU A 181 -3.09 -4.03 -6.46
CA GLU A 181 -2.56 -5.23 -7.13
C GLU A 181 -1.95 -4.92 -8.51
#